data_AF-A0AAJ7WFE8-F1
#
_entry.id   AF-A0AAJ7WFE8-F1
#
_cell.length_a   1.000
_cell.length_b   1.000
_cell.length_c   1.000
_cell.angle_alpha   90.00
_cell.angle_beta   90.00
_cell.angle_gamma   90.00
#
_symmetry.space_group_name_H-M   'P 1'
#
loop_
_entity.id
_entity.type
_entity.pdbx_description
1 polymer ?
#
loop_
_entity_poly.entity_id
_entity_poly.type
_entity_poly.pdbx_seq_one_letter_code
_entity_poly.pdbx_strand_id
1 'polypeptide(L)'
;MPLESKIPMVPGPAGAYNFTRRKIGKELWISAPNAEFNLSDPYGYEIRWTYDSLHDKHLLPYFSRPNNLQHLIKSGFITKNLDAKCSLRDYNMYRRYLRKLHGDSIKTELNRKTRQSIEERAIQYAEEQAKKEVRK
;
A
#
# COMPACT_ATOMS: atom_id res chain seq x y z
N MET A 1 -16.05 -4.17 -9.33
CA MET A 1 -15.81 -2.70 -9.30
C MET A 1 -14.31 -2.45 -9.36
N PRO A 2 -13.80 -1.68 -10.34
CA PRO A 2 -12.38 -1.38 -10.43
C PRO A 2 -11.88 -0.61 -9.20
N LEU A 3 -10.69 -0.95 -8.71
CA LEU A 3 -10.10 -0.30 -7.53
C LEU A 3 -9.69 1.16 -7.81
N GLU A 4 -9.57 1.56 -9.08
CA GLU A 4 -9.25 2.94 -9.46
C GLU A 4 -10.44 3.90 -9.32
N SER A 5 -11.66 3.35 -9.34
CA SER A 5 -12.92 4.10 -9.32
C SER A 5 -13.39 4.41 -7.90
N LYS A 6 -13.97 5.60 -7.74
CA LYS A 6 -14.59 6.03 -6.47
C LYS A 6 -15.76 5.09 -6.16
N ILE A 7 -15.88 4.68 -4.89
CA ILE A 7 -17.04 3.90 -4.45
C ILE A 7 -18.30 4.77 -4.60
N PRO A 8 -19.31 4.33 -5.36
CA PRO A 8 -20.61 4.97 -5.38
C PRO A 8 -21.24 4.80 -3.99
N MET A 9 -21.49 5.92 -3.31
CA MET A 9 -22.09 5.89 -1.98
C MET A 9 -23.58 6.17 -2.10
N VAL A 10 -24.38 5.18 -1.72
CA VAL A 10 -25.84 5.32 -1.59
C VAL A 10 -26.12 5.96 -0.23
N PRO A 11 -27.00 6.97 -0.12
CA PRO A 11 -27.40 7.50 1.17
C PRO A 11 -27.97 6.40 2.06
N GLY A 12 -27.44 6.28 3.27
CA GLY A 12 -27.88 5.31 4.26
C GLY A 12 -28.08 5.97 5.62
N PRO A 13 -28.70 5.25 6.58
CA PRO A 13 -28.87 5.76 7.94
C PRO A 13 -27.51 6.06 8.61
N ALA A 14 -27.52 6.90 9.64
CA ALA A 14 -26.31 7.28 10.37
C ALA A 14 -25.58 6.04 10.89
N GLY A 15 -24.29 5.90 10.54
CA GLY A 15 -23.48 4.74 10.93
C GLY A 15 -23.61 3.50 10.04
N ALA A 16 -24.39 3.55 8.95
CA ALA A 16 -24.51 2.45 7.98
C ALA A 16 -23.15 2.07 7.35
N TYR A 17 -22.26 3.04 7.19
CA TYR A 17 -20.94 2.84 6.60
C TYR A 17 -19.85 3.18 7.61
N ASN A 18 -18.91 2.24 7.79
CA ASN A 18 -17.70 2.46 8.58
C ASN A 18 -16.50 2.30 7.66
N PHE A 19 -15.99 3.42 7.14
CA PHE A 19 -14.76 3.41 6.35
C PHE A 19 -13.55 3.44 7.27
N THR A 20 -12.66 2.49 7.09
CA THR A 20 -11.45 2.35 7.90
C THR A 20 -10.26 2.09 6.99
N ARG A 21 -9.07 2.52 7.42
CA ARG A 21 -7.82 2.25 6.68
C ARG A 21 -7.03 1.12 7.33
N ARG A 22 -6.52 1.37 8.54
CA ARG A 22 -5.74 0.43 9.34
C ARG A 22 -6.12 0.54 10.82
N LYS A 23 -5.60 -0.37 11.63
CA LYS A 23 -5.70 -0.29 13.08
C LYS A 23 -4.95 0.90 13.64
N ILE A 24 -5.34 1.33 14.84
CA ILE A 24 -4.62 2.38 15.56
C ILE A 24 -3.14 2.04 15.73
N GLY A 25 -2.28 3.05 15.64
CA GLY A 25 -0.82 2.91 15.74
C GLY A 25 -0.16 2.14 14.60
N LYS A 26 -0.91 1.74 13.57
CA LYS A 26 -0.34 1.17 12.34
C LYS A 26 -0.18 2.27 11.30
N GLU A 27 1.07 2.44 10.89
CA GLU A 27 1.49 3.34 9.83
C GLU A 27 0.70 3.05 8.54
N LEU A 28 0.26 4.12 7.87
CA LEU A 28 -0.41 4.03 6.57
C LEU A 28 0.58 3.77 5.44
N TRP A 29 1.80 4.30 5.56
CA TRP A 29 2.86 4.03 4.61
C TRP A 29 3.38 2.60 4.81
N ILE A 30 3.53 1.87 3.71
CA ILE A 30 4.17 0.56 3.72
C ILE A 30 5.57 0.79 3.17
N SER A 31 6.56 0.87 4.06
CA SER A 31 7.97 0.83 3.66
C SER A 31 8.31 -0.62 3.31
N ALA A 32 8.49 -0.93 2.04
CA ALA A 32 9.07 -2.21 1.66
C ALA A 32 10.57 -2.19 2.01
N PRO A 33 11.16 -3.30 2.49
CA PRO A 33 12.59 -3.35 2.79
C PRO A 33 13.48 -2.97 1.59
N ASN A 34 12.99 -3.20 0.38
CA ASN A 34 13.63 -2.87 -0.89
C ASN A 34 12.92 -1.71 -1.60
N ALA A 35 12.24 -0.83 -0.86
CA ALA A 35 11.55 0.33 -1.44
C ALA A 35 12.60 1.29 -2.00
N GLU A 36 12.77 1.25 -3.32
CA GLU A 36 13.47 2.30 -4.05
C GLU A 36 12.71 3.63 -3.93
N PHE A 37 13.41 4.74 -4.10
CA PHE A 37 12.79 6.05 -4.09
C PHE A 37 11.81 6.16 -5.27
N ASN A 38 10.51 6.18 -4.98
CA ASN A 38 9.49 6.23 -6.03
C ASN A 38 9.29 7.66 -6.52
N LEU A 39 9.89 7.99 -7.66
CA LEU A 39 9.74 9.28 -8.35
C LEU A 39 8.49 9.40 -9.22
N SER A 40 7.58 8.42 -9.18
CA SER A 40 6.40 8.42 -10.06
C SER A 40 5.38 9.51 -9.69
N ASP A 41 5.39 10.01 -8.46
CA ASP A 41 4.50 11.08 -8.00
C ASP A 41 5.29 12.13 -7.18
N PRO A 42 6.14 12.94 -7.83
CA PRO A 42 7.04 13.87 -7.13
C PRO A 42 6.29 15.01 -6.44
N TYR A 43 5.06 15.29 -6.86
CA TYR A 43 4.22 16.36 -6.32
C TYR A 43 3.09 15.86 -5.40
N GLY A 44 3.01 14.55 -5.13
CA GLY A 44 2.01 13.97 -4.23
C GLY A 44 0.56 14.13 -4.71
N TYR A 45 0.32 14.11 -6.02
CA TYR A 45 -1.03 14.24 -6.59
C TYR A 45 -1.88 13.00 -6.36
N GLU A 46 -1.28 11.82 -6.39
CA GLU A 46 -2.01 10.57 -6.21
C GLU A 46 -2.39 10.36 -4.75
N ILE A 47 -1.47 10.69 -3.83
CA ILE A 47 -1.71 10.54 -2.41
C ILE A 47 -1.10 11.70 -1.63
N ARG A 48 -1.98 12.52 -1.05
CA ARG A 48 -1.58 13.50 -0.05
C ARG A 48 -1.68 12.89 1.33
N TRP A 49 -0.54 12.74 1.96
CA TRP A 49 -0.46 12.29 3.33
C TRP A 49 -0.51 13.48 4.26
N THR A 50 -1.69 13.74 4.83
CA THR A 50 -1.79 14.60 6.02
C THR A 50 -1.44 13.77 7.24
N TYR A 51 -0.75 14.36 8.21
CA TYR A 51 -0.48 13.69 9.48
C TYR A 51 -1.79 13.24 10.13
N ASP A 52 -1.82 11.98 10.57
CA ASP A 52 -2.95 11.39 11.27
C ASP A 52 -2.46 10.75 12.57
N SER A 53 -2.88 11.33 13.68
CA SER A 53 -2.48 10.88 15.02
C SER A 53 -2.92 9.45 15.31
N LEU A 54 -4.06 8.98 14.78
CA LEU A 54 -4.53 7.62 15.03
C LEU A 54 -3.63 6.55 14.41
N HIS A 55 -2.84 6.90 13.40
CA HIS A 55 -1.91 6.00 12.72
C HIS A 55 -0.46 6.15 13.19
N ASP A 56 -0.19 7.05 14.13
CA ASP A 56 1.12 7.24 14.72
C ASP A 56 1.47 6.11 15.70
N LYS A 57 2.53 5.36 15.40
CA LYS A 57 3.02 4.26 16.25
C LYS A 57 3.42 4.72 17.65
N HIS A 58 3.90 5.96 17.79
CA HIS A 58 4.38 6.50 19.06
C HIS A 58 3.23 6.95 19.97
N LEU A 59 2.05 7.20 19.40
CA LEU A 59 0.84 7.50 20.17
C LEU A 59 0.05 6.24 20.56
N LEU A 60 0.44 5.06 20.07
CA LEU A 60 -0.21 3.79 20.41
C LEU A 60 -0.29 3.53 21.93
N PRO A 61 0.77 3.74 22.73
CA PRO A 61 0.69 3.56 24.19
C PRO A 61 -0.30 4.50 24.86
N TYR A 62 -0.48 5.71 24.32
CA TYR A 62 -1.45 6.67 24.82
C TYR A 62 -2.89 6.21 24.51
N PHE A 63 -3.16 5.80 23.27
CA PHE A 63 -4.51 5.35 22.87
C PHE A 63 -4.90 3.98 23.46
N SER A 64 -3.92 3.13 23.78
CA SER A 64 -4.16 1.80 24.36
C SER A 64 -4.69 1.84 25.79
N ARG A 65 -4.66 3.00 26.46
CA ARG A 65 -5.23 3.15 27.81
C ARG A 65 -6.75 2.94 27.78
N PRO A 66 -7.34 2.12 28.68
CA PRO A 66 -8.77 1.79 28.63
C PRO A 66 -9.71 3.01 28.55
N ASN A 67 -9.43 4.05 29.34
CA ASN A 67 -10.24 5.27 29.36
C ASN A 67 -10.20 6.01 28.01
N ASN A 68 -9.01 6.12 27.41
CA ASN A 68 -8.82 6.78 26.12
C ASN A 68 -9.50 5.97 25.01
N LEU A 69 -9.37 4.64 25.07
CA LEU A 69 -9.98 3.75 24.09
C LEU A 69 -11.51 3.83 24.12
N GLN A 70 -12.11 3.79 25.31
CA GLN A 70 -13.55 3.96 25.49
C GLN A 70 -14.01 5.33 24.96
N HIS A 71 -13.24 6.40 25.24
CA HIS A 71 -13.54 7.72 24.73
C HIS A 71 -13.50 7.80 23.20
N LEU A 72 -12.49 7.19 22.56
CA LEU A 72 -12.36 7.15 21.09
C LEU A 72 -13.49 6.35 20.43
N ILE A 73 -13.90 5.23 21.02
CA ILE A 73 -15.04 4.43 20.54
C ILE A 73 -16.33 5.23 20.66
N LYS A 74 -16.58 5.85 21.83
CA LYS A 74 -17.79 6.65 22.08
C LYS A 74 -17.88 7.86 21.15
N SER A 75 -16.74 8.50 20.88
CA SER A 75 -16.64 9.65 19.97
C SER A 75 -16.69 9.25 18.49
N GLY A 76 -16.64 7.95 18.18
CA GLY A 76 -16.77 7.46 16.82
C GLY A 76 -15.52 7.64 15.95
N PHE A 77 -14.34 7.81 16.54
CA PHE A 77 -13.06 7.87 15.81
C PHE A 77 -12.53 6.49 15.44
N ILE A 78 -12.88 5.47 16.22
CA ILE A 78 -12.43 4.09 15.99
C ILE A 78 -13.60 3.12 16.08
N THR A 79 -13.44 1.94 15.47
CA THR A 79 -14.38 0.83 15.61
C THR A 79 -14.11 0.06 16.90
N LYS A 80 -15.05 -0.80 17.31
CA LYS A 80 -14.82 -1.76 18.41
C LYS A 80 -13.63 -2.71 18.15
N ASN A 81 -13.27 -2.89 16.89
CA ASN A 81 -12.14 -3.71 16.45
C ASN A 81 -10.82 -2.92 16.38
N LEU A 82 -10.78 -1.70 16.92
CA LEU A 82 -9.62 -0.80 16.94
C LEU A 82 -9.19 -0.28 15.55
N ASP A 83 -10.10 -0.31 14.57
CA ASP A 83 -9.83 0.23 13.25
C ASP A 83 -10.10 1.74 13.25
N ALA A 84 -9.13 2.52 12.77
CA ALA A 84 -9.26 3.97 12.66
C ALA A 84 -10.25 4.33 11.55
N LYS A 85 -11.32 5.03 11.90
CA LYS A 85 -12.32 5.51 10.94
C LYS A 85 -11.77 6.68 10.16
N CYS A 86 -12.25 6.83 8.93
CA CYS A 86 -11.79 7.88 8.02
C CYS A 86 -12.93 8.34 7.11
N SER A 87 -12.69 9.41 6.35
CA SER A 87 -13.66 9.87 5.36
C SER A 87 -13.68 8.93 4.14
N LEU A 88 -14.77 8.98 3.36
CA LEU A 88 -14.84 8.28 2.07
C LEU A 88 -13.70 8.70 1.12
N ARG A 89 -13.26 9.97 1.22
CA ARG A 89 -12.14 10.48 0.43
C ARG A 89 -10.86 9.75 0.79
N ASP A 90 -10.52 9.72 2.08
CA ASP A 90 -9.30 9.07 2.58
C ASP A 90 -9.31 7.58 2.31
N TYR A 91 -10.48 6.94 2.44
CA TYR A 91 -10.65 5.54 2.11
C TYR A 91 -10.38 5.23 0.63
N ASN A 92 -10.90 6.05 -0.29
CA ASN A 92 -10.64 5.89 -1.72
C ASN A 92 -9.18 6.18 -2.08
N MET A 93 -8.57 7.22 -1.50
CA MET A 93 -7.14 7.50 -1.68
C MET A 93 -6.29 6.32 -1.19
N TYR A 94 -6.59 5.77 -0.01
CA TYR A 94 -5.85 4.64 0.54
C TYR A 94 -6.03 3.36 -0.27
N ARG A 95 -7.24 3.08 -0.79
CA ARG A 95 -7.48 1.94 -1.71
C ARG A 95 -6.66 2.05 -2.99
N ARG A 96 -6.62 3.24 -3.58
CA ARG A 96 -5.80 3.52 -4.78
C ARG A 96 -4.31 3.30 -4.49
N TYR A 97 -3.83 3.78 -3.34
CA TYR A 97 -2.46 3.55 -2.90
C TYR A 97 -2.09 2.07 -2.80
N LEU A 98 -2.90 1.29 -2.07
CA LEU A 98 -2.65 -0.15 -1.89
C LEU A 98 -2.63 -0.88 -3.24
N ARG A 99 -3.51 -0.48 -4.15
CA ARG A 99 -3.54 -1.03 -5.51
C ARG A 99 -2.25 -0.72 -6.27
N LYS A 100 -1.76 0.53 -6.22
CA LYS A 100 -0.51 0.93 -6.85
C LYS A 100 0.67 0.15 -6.29
N LEU A 101 0.82 0.07 -4.97
CA LEU A 101 1.86 -0.73 -4.33
C LEU A 101 1.88 -2.19 -4.81
N HIS A 102 0.69 -2.80 -4.89
CA HIS A 102 0.57 -4.17 -5.37
C HIS A 102 0.93 -4.30 -6.87
N GLY A 103 0.52 -3.33 -7.69
CA GLY A 103 0.89 -3.27 -9.11
C GLY A 103 2.39 -3.11 -9.31
N ASP A 104 3.02 -2.21 -8.56
CA ASP A 104 4.46 -1.97 -8.58
C ASP A 104 5.23 -3.24 -8.17
N SER A 105 4.79 -3.93 -7.12
CA SER A 105 5.37 -5.20 -6.68
C SER A 105 5.33 -6.27 -7.78
N ILE A 106 4.18 -6.44 -8.43
CA ILE A 106 4.02 -7.38 -9.57
C ILE A 106 4.94 -6.98 -10.73
N LYS A 107 4.99 -5.70 -11.08
CA LYS A 107 5.81 -5.20 -12.18
C LYS A 107 7.30 -5.45 -11.92
N THR A 108 7.78 -5.20 -10.70
CA THR A 108 9.15 -5.46 -10.30
C THR A 108 9.50 -6.95 -10.43
N GLU A 109 8.62 -7.83 -9.97
CA GLU A 109 8.84 -9.28 -10.06
C GLU A 109 8.83 -9.79 -11.51
N LEU A 110 7.92 -9.28 -12.35
CA LEU A 110 7.91 -9.57 -13.79
C LEU A 110 9.22 -9.14 -14.46
N ASN A 111 9.66 -7.90 -14.21
CA ASN A 111 10.91 -7.38 -14.75
C ASN A 111 12.11 -8.20 -14.31
N ARG A 112 12.14 -8.65 -13.04
CA ARG A 112 13.19 -9.53 -12.52
C ARG A 112 13.26 -10.84 -13.30
N LYS A 113 12.12 -11.50 -13.52
CA LYS A 113 12.05 -12.75 -14.31
C LYS A 113 12.44 -12.53 -15.78
N THR A 114 11.99 -11.44 -16.39
CA THR A 114 12.34 -11.10 -17.78
C THR A 114 13.84 -10.89 -17.93
N ARG A 115 14.49 -10.16 -17.01
CA ARG A 115 15.95 -9.96 -17.01
C ARG A 115 16.71 -11.28 -16.91
N GLN A 116 16.32 -12.14 -15.97
CA GLN A 116 16.93 -13.47 -15.81
C GLN A 116 16.82 -14.29 -17.10
N SER A 117 15.65 -14.32 -17.73
CA SER A 117 15.47 -15.06 -18.98
C SER A 117 16.32 -14.52 -20.13
N ILE A 118 16.51 -13.19 -20.21
CA ILE A 118 17.38 -12.57 -21.22
C ILE A 118 18.85 -12.93 -20.96
N GLU A 119 19.30 -12.85 -19.71
CA GLU A 119 20.66 -13.20 -19.30
C GLU A 119 20.97 -14.68 -19.59
N GLU A 120 20.07 -15.60 -19.23
CA GLU A 120 20.20 -17.03 -19.52
C GLU A 120 20.33 -17.31 -21.03
N ARG A 121 19.52 -16.65 -21.86
CA ARG A 121 19.60 -16.79 -23.32
C ARG A 121 20.91 -16.25 -23.87
N ALA A 122 21.41 -15.13 -23.34
CA ALA A 122 22.69 -14.56 -23.74
C ALA A 122 23.86 -15.50 -23.38
N ILE A 123 23.83 -16.13 -22.21
CA ILE A 123 24.83 -17.12 -21.78
C ILE A 123 24.81 -18.34 -22.70
N GLN A 124 23.62 -18.92 -22.95
CA GLN A 124 23.48 -20.06 -23.86
C GLN A 124 24.02 -19.76 -25.26
N TYR A 125 23.69 -18.58 -25.80
CA TYR A 125 24.20 -18.15 -27.10
C TYR A 125 25.72 -18.03 -27.10
N ALA A 126 26.31 -17.43 -26.07
CA ALA A 126 27.76 -17.29 -25.96
C ALA A 126 28.47 -18.66 -25.87
N GLU A 127 27.91 -19.60 -25.10
CA GLU A 127 28.42 -20.98 -25.01
C GLU A 127 28.39 -21.71 -26.35
N GLU A 128 27.31 -21.55 -27.12
CA GLU A 128 27.20 -22.14 -28.46
C GLU A 128 28.26 -21.58 -29.42
N GLN A 129 28.52 -20.27 -29.38
CA GLN A 129 29.55 -19.65 -30.20
C GLN A 129 30.95 -20.14 -29.80
N ALA A 130 31.27 -20.17 -28.50
CA ALA A 130 32.54 -20.69 -28.01
C ALA A 130 32.78 -22.15 -28.43
N LYS A 131 31.74 -23.01 -28.38
CA LYS A 131 31.82 -24.40 -28.86
C LYS A 131 32.07 -24.49 -30.37
N LYS A 132 31.53 -23.56 -31.17
CA LYS A 132 31.77 -23.51 -32.62
C LYS A 132 33.20 -23.09 -32.95
N GLU A 133 33.76 -22.14 -32.21
CA GLU A 133 35.13 -21.67 -32.38
C GLU A 133 36.15 -22.77 -32.06
N VAL A 134 35.96 -23.52 -30.97
CA VAL A 134 36.87 -24.63 -30.59
C VAL A 134 36.83 -25.79 -31.59
N ARG A 135 35.73 -25.97 -32.32
CA ARG A 135 35.58 -27.03 -33.33
C ARG A 135 36.20 -26.68 -34.69
N LYS A 136 36.67 -25.44 -34.86
CA LYS A 136 37.22 -24.92 -36.11
C LYS A 136 38.74 -24.90 -36.05
#